data_AF-A0A2D6EUN0-F1
#
_entry.id   AF-A0A2D6EUN0-F1
#
_cell.length_a   1.000
_cell.length_b   1.000
_cell.length_c   1.000
_cell.angle_alpha   90.00
_cell.angle_beta   90.00
_cell.angle_gamma   90.00
#
_symmetry.space_group_name_H-M   'P 1'
#
loop_
_entity.id
_entity.type
_entity.pdbx_description
1 polymer ?
#
loop_
_entity_poly.entity_id
_entity_poly.type
_entity_poly.pdbx_seq_one_letter_code
_entity_poly.pdbx_strand_id
1 'polypeptide(L)'
;MWFTVKKKNNKLQDSWLNYLLTGKEPKLDIQFFILKEKGKEKLWDLHKDEILPRWIKKNSWTRPFAWWELDAPRNEKRKPEIHRGYKKYFPKVRKMVNGRGKLYSGLFYQFGVPCDWAEIDTADPPLYETEGAYLKRHGLLTEEEEKLMKRSQKVKFRQYDSIINILKSVKRPSYQ
;
A
#
# COMPACT_ATOMS: atom_id res chain seq x y z
N MET A 1 1.29 -43.77 11.75
CA MET A 1 -0.09 -43.42 11.35
C MET A 1 -0.12 -41.93 11.03
N TRP A 2 0.07 -41.55 9.75
CA TRP A 2 0.08 -40.16 9.30
C TRP A 2 -1.34 -39.63 9.21
N PHE A 3 -1.67 -38.58 9.96
CA PHE A 3 -2.87 -37.81 9.72
C PHE A 3 -2.64 -36.91 8.52
N THR A 4 -3.09 -37.38 7.35
CA THR A 4 -3.23 -36.57 6.14
C THR A 4 -4.35 -35.55 6.38
N VAL A 5 -4.01 -34.39 6.94
CA VAL A 5 -4.92 -33.25 6.98
C VAL A 5 -5.07 -32.77 5.53
N LYS A 6 -6.19 -33.15 4.89
CA LYS A 6 -6.61 -32.60 3.61
C LYS A 6 -6.65 -31.08 3.74
N LYS A 7 -5.65 -30.41 3.18
CA LYS A 7 -5.60 -28.94 3.03
C LYS A 7 -6.75 -28.57 2.09
N LYS A 8 -7.94 -28.28 2.64
CA LYS A 8 -8.98 -27.59 1.88
C LYS A 8 -8.39 -26.22 1.54
N ASN A 9 -7.82 -26.08 0.33
CA ASN A 9 -7.44 -24.80 -0.23
C ASN A 9 -8.70 -23.92 -0.30
N ASN A 10 -8.88 -23.11 0.73
CA ASN A 10 -10.04 -22.25 0.86
C ASN A 10 -9.75 -21.04 -0.03
N LYS A 11 -10.18 -21.10 -1.31
CA LYS A 11 -9.99 -20.06 -2.32
C LYS A 11 -10.26 -18.64 -1.79
N LEU A 12 -11.23 -18.50 -0.88
CA LEU A 12 -11.55 -17.25 -0.20
C LEU A 12 -10.41 -16.76 0.71
N GLN A 13 -9.77 -17.65 1.46
CA GLN A 13 -8.61 -17.34 2.31
C GLN A 13 -7.40 -16.89 1.48
N ASP A 14 -7.17 -17.51 0.32
CA ASP A 14 -6.12 -17.10 -0.62
C ASP A 14 -6.44 -15.74 -1.26
N SER A 15 -7.70 -15.49 -1.65
CA SER A 15 -8.15 -14.19 -2.16
C SER A 15 -7.96 -13.08 -1.13
N TRP A 16 -8.27 -13.35 0.14
CA TRP A 16 -8.09 -12.43 1.24
C TRP A 16 -6.64 -12.12 1.53
N LEU A 17 -5.80 -13.15 1.63
CA LEU A 17 -4.37 -12.95 1.82
C LEU A 17 -3.80 -12.14 0.66
N ASN A 18 -4.14 -12.48 -0.59
CA ASN A 18 -3.69 -11.73 -1.76
C ASN A 18 -4.14 -10.26 -1.72
N TYR A 19 -5.37 -10.00 -1.28
CA TYR A 19 -5.87 -8.63 -1.10
C TYR A 19 -5.11 -7.89 0.00
N LEU A 20 -4.90 -8.48 1.18
CA LEU A 20 -4.15 -7.84 2.27
C LEU A 20 -2.72 -7.49 1.85
N LEU A 21 -2.10 -8.36 1.05
CA LEU A 21 -0.75 -8.18 0.55
C LEU A 21 -0.64 -7.12 -0.54
N THR A 22 -1.55 -7.15 -1.52
CA THR A 22 -1.37 -6.41 -2.80
C THR A 22 -2.42 -5.34 -3.07
N GLY A 23 -3.55 -5.37 -2.35
CA GLY A 23 -4.73 -4.56 -2.63
C GLY A 23 -5.53 -5.01 -3.86
N LYS A 24 -5.11 -6.08 -4.55
CA LYS A 24 -5.83 -6.62 -5.70
C LYS A 24 -7.06 -7.39 -5.24
N GLU A 25 -8.20 -6.96 -5.73
CA GLU A 25 -9.47 -7.62 -5.48
C GLU A 25 -9.67 -8.80 -6.45
N PRO A 26 -10.22 -9.93 -5.97
CA PRO A 26 -10.67 -11.00 -6.85
C PRO A 26 -11.78 -10.50 -7.79
N LYS A 27 -11.72 -10.90 -9.07
CA LYS A 27 -12.76 -10.54 -10.04
C LYS A 27 -14.08 -11.23 -9.68
N LEU A 28 -15.16 -10.45 -9.65
CA LEU A 28 -16.54 -10.94 -9.57
C LEU A 28 -16.81 -11.87 -8.38
N ASP A 29 -16.20 -11.61 -7.22
CA ASP A 29 -16.43 -12.37 -5.99
C ASP A 29 -17.31 -11.55 -5.02
N ILE A 30 -18.61 -11.72 -5.14
CA ILE A 30 -19.62 -10.99 -4.33
C ILE A 30 -19.41 -11.27 -2.82
N GLN A 31 -19.04 -12.49 -2.46
CA GLN A 31 -18.80 -12.86 -1.07
C GLN A 31 -17.60 -12.12 -0.50
N PHE A 32 -16.53 -12.01 -1.28
CA PHE A 32 -15.38 -11.18 -0.93
C PHE A 32 -15.77 -9.71 -0.74
N PHE A 33 -16.55 -9.11 -1.64
CA PHE A 33 -16.98 -7.71 -1.52
C PHE A 33 -17.78 -7.43 -0.25
N ILE A 34 -18.77 -8.28 0.06
CA ILE A 34 -19.61 -8.13 1.26
C ILE A 34 -18.77 -8.21 2.53
N LEU A 35 -17.81 -9.15 2.57
CA LEU A 35 -16.97 -9.36 3.74
C LEU A 35 -15.86 -8.31 3.86
N LYS A 36 -15.33 -7.78 2.74
CA LYS A 36 -14.35 -6.69 2.71
C LYS A 36 -14.81 -5.48 3.49
N GLU A 37 -16.02 -5.00 3.21
CA GLU A 37 -16.57 -3.81 3.85
C GLU A 37 -16.79 -4.00 5.36
N LYS A 38 -17.07 -5.23 5.81
CA LYS A 38 -17.39 -5.52 7.21
C LYS A 38 -16.23 -6.06 8.05
N GLY A 39 -15.16 -6.53 7.40
CA GLY A 39 -14.21 -7.43 8.04
C GLY A 39 -12.74 -7.12 7.82
N LYS A 40 -12.37 -6.15 6.96
CA LYS A 40 -10.95 -5.92 6.64
C LYS A 40 -10.07 -5.60 7.86
N GLU A 41 -10.57 -4.81 8.80
CA GLU A 41 -9.85 -4.42 10.03
C GLU A 41 -9.61 -5.63 10.93
N LYS A 42 -10.69 -6.37 11.23
CA LYS A 42 -10.61 -7.59 12.03
C LYS A 42 -9.68 -8.63 11.41
N LEU A 43 -9.75 -8.79 10.09
CA LEU A 43 -8.91 -9.74 9.38
C LEU A 43 -7.43 -9.32 9.43
N TRP A 44 -7.15 -8.03 9.28
CA TRP A 44 -5.80 -7.52 9.43
C TRP A 44 -5.29 -7.75 10.85
N ASP A 45 -6.07 -7.40 11.88
CA ASP A 45 -5.68 -7.61 13.28
C ASP A 45 -5.38 -9.09 13.61
N LEU A 46 -6.12 -10.02 13.02
CA LEU A 46 -5.90 -11.46 13.22
C LEU A 46 -4.62 -11.99 12.55
N HIS A 47 -4.15 -11.36 11.47
CA HIS A 47 -3.09 -11.91 10.63
C HIS A 47 -1.83 -11.04 10.54
N LYS A 48 -1.86 -9.78 10.99
CA LYS A 48 -0.75 -8.84 10.83
C LYS A 48 0.57 -9.33 11.43
N ASP A 49 0.51 -9.97 12.59
CA ASP A 49 1.69 -10.48 13.30
C ASP A 49 2.35 -11.67 12.57
N GLU A 50 1.59 -12.41 11.76
CA GLU A 50 2.14 -13.45 10.89
C GLU A 50 2.60 -12.88 9.54
N ILE A 51 1.85 -11.93 8.98
CA ILE A 51 2.10 -11.34 7.66
C ILE A 51 3.34 -10.44 7.68
N LEU A 52 3.44 -9.53 8.65
CA LEU A 52 4.46 -8.49 8.66
C LEU A 52 5.89 -9.05 8.74
N PRO A 53 6.24 -9.97 9.66
CA PRO A 53 7.60 -10.50 9.72
C PRO A 53 7.99 -11.24 8.44
N ARG A 54 7.07 -12.02 7.87
CA ARG A 54 7.30 -12.74 6.60
C ARG A 54 7.47 -11.77 5.44
N TRP A 55 6.66 -10.71 5.38
CA TRP A 55 6.78 -9.68 4.37
C TRP A 55 8.11 -8.93 4.46
N ILE A 56 8.48 -8.47 5.66
CA ILE A 56 9.71 -7.72 5.91
C ILE A 56 10.95 -8.53 5.53
N LYS A 57 10.95 -9.84 5.85
CA LYS A 57 12.04 -10.74 5.48
C LYS A 57 12.20 -10.90 3.97
N LYS A 58 11.09 -10.92 3.21
CA LYS A 58 11.09 -11.13 1.76
C LYS A 58 11.23 -9.83 0.96
N ASN A 59 10.62 -8.75 1.44
CA ASN A 59 10.48 -7.46 0.77
C ASN A 59 10.92 -6.35 1.74
N SER A 60 12.19 -6.35 2.12
CA SER A 60 12.74 -5.38 3.08
C SER A 60 12.47 -3.93 2.65
N TRP A 61 12.23 -3.06 3.63
CA TRP A 61 11.94 -1.64 3.43
C TRP A 61 10.62 -1.33 2.69
N THR A 62 9.70 -2.28 2.66
CA THR A 62 8.34 -2.10 2.12
C THR A 62 7.30 -2.63 3.10
N ARG A 63 6.03 -2.28 2.89
CA ARG A 63 4.92 -2.81 3.69
C ARG A 63 3.78 -3.32 2.79
N PRO A 64 3.02 -4.34 3.23
CA PRO A 64 1.88 -4.84 2.47
C PRO A 64 0.78 -3.79 2.37
N PHE A 65 -0.12 -3.96 1.40
CA PHE A 65 -1.21 -3.02 1.16
C PHE A 65 -2.06 -2.72 2.41
N ALA A 66 -2.46 -3.75 3.16
CA ALA A 66 -3.29 -3.59 4.35
C ALA A 66 -2.63 -2.73 5.44
N TRP A 67 -1.30 -2.80 5.58
CA TRP A 67 -0.57 -1.95 6.52
C TRP A 67 -0.71 -0.47 6.14
N TRP A 68 -0.64 -0.12 4.85
CA TRP A 68 -0.86 1.26 4.40
C TRP A 68 -2.29 1.76 4.65
N GLU A 69 -3.27 0.88 4.48
CA GLU A 69 -4.68 1.19 4.69
C GLU A 69 -5.07 1.30 6.17
N LEU A 70 -4.41 0.57 7.07
CA LEU A 70 -4.84 0.41 8.45
C LEU A 70 -3.83 0.96 9.47
N ASP A 71 -2.57 0.52 9.42
CA ASP A 71 -1.57 0.81 10.46
C ASP A 71 -0.64 2.00 10.15
N ALA A 72 -0.55 2.43 8.90
CA ALA A 72 0.35 3.52 8.54
C ALA A 72 0.01 4.80 9.30
N PRO A 73 1.03 5.59 9.73
CA PRO A 73 0.81 6.84 10.46
C PRO A 73 -0.21 7.74 9.77
N ARG A 74 -1.16 8.29 10.54
CA ARG A 74 -2.20 9.20 10.02
C ARG A 74 -1.87 10.66 10.30
N ASN A 75 -2.37 11.54 9.46
CA ASN A 75 -2.21 12.98 9.64
C ASN A 75 -3.27 13.50 10.61
N GLU A 76 -2.98 13.45 11.90
CA GLU A 76 -3.86 13.89 13.00
C GLU A 76 -4.25 15.38 12.90
N LYS A 77 -3.43 16.21 12.24
CA LYS A 77 -3.71 17.64 12.07
C LYS A 77 -4.80 17.92 11.04
N ARG A 78 -5.08 16.97 10.14
CA ARG A 78 -6.09 17.12 9.10
C ARG A 78 -7.37 16.45 9.56
N LYS A 79 -8.49 17.19 9.53
CA LYS A 79 -9.81 16.61 9.82
C LYS A 79 -10.04 15.41 8.88
N PRO A 80 -10.60 14.29 9.38
CA PRO A 80 -10.97 13.18 8.50
C PRO A 80 -11.99 13.68 7.48
N GLU A 81 -11.84 13.25 6.23
CA GLU A 81 -12.85 13.53 5.21
C GLU A 81 -13.94 12.46 5.27
N ILE A 82 -15.19 12.87 5.03
CA ILE A 82 -16.32 11.95 5.00
C ILE A 82 -16.39 11.39 3.58
N HIS A 83 -16.11 10.10 3.45
CA HIS A 83 -16.25 9.39 2.20
C HIS A 83 -17.33 8.32 2.36
N ARG A 84 -18.43 8.43 1.61
CA ARG A 84 -19.58 7.50 1.65
C ARG A 84 -20.11 7.25 3.08
N GLY A 85 -20.15 8.30 3.90
CA GLY A 85 -20.63 8.22 5.30
C GLY A 85 -19.59 7.75 6.32
N TYR A 86 -18.38 7.36 5.90
CA TYR A 86 -17.30 6.93 6.79
C TYR A 86 -16.21 8.01 6.91
N LYS A 87 -15.73 8.24 8.13
CA LYS A 87 -14.57 9.10 8.38
C LYS A 87 -13.31 8.42 7.86
N LYS A 88 -12.69 8.99 6.83
CA LYS A 88 -11.40 8.54 6.30
C LYS A 88 -10.30 9.49 6.74
N TYR A 89 -9.37 8.98 7.53
CA TYR A 89 -8.20 9.74 7.95
C TYR A 89 -7.13 9.70 6.86
N PHE A 90 -6.50 10.85 6.62
CA PHE A 90 -5.43 10.95 5.65
C PHE A 90 -4.21 10.18 6.15
N PRO A 91 -3.62 9.25 5.37
CA PRO A 91 -2.29 8.76 5.67
C PRO A 91 -1.32 9.94 5.74
N LYS A 92 -0.31 9.89 6.61
CA LYS A 92 0.92 10.66 6.39
C LYS A 92 1.50 10.09 5.11
N VAL A 93 1.37 10.84 4.03
CA VAL A 93 1.78 10.41 2.70
C VAL A 93 3.31 10.40 2.56
N ARG A 94 3.79 9.67 1.56
CA ARG A 94 5.18 9.77 1.12
C ARG A 94 5.45 11.18 0.62
N LYS A 95 6.61 11.72 0.94
CA LYS A 95 7.02 13.07 0.55
C LYS A 95 7.31 13.09 -0.96
N MET A 96 6.73 14.06 -1.66
CA MET A 96 7.12 14.37 -3.04
C MET A 96 8.50 15.02 -3.01
N VAL A 97 9.44 14.46 -3.77
CA VAL A 97 10.84 14.88 -3.84
C VAL A 97 11.07 15.75 -5.07
N ASN A 98 10.35 15.49 -6.16
CA ASN A 98 10.42 16.27 -7.40
C ASN A 98 9.13 16.13 -8.23
N GLY A 99 9.07 16.82 -9.37
CA GLY A 99 8.03 16.67 -10.38
C GLY A 99 6.81 17.56 -10.18
N ARG A 100 5.92 17.55 -11.17
CA ARG A 100 4.77 18.47 -11.26
C ARG A 100 3.48 17.73 -11.61
N GLY A 101 2.41 18.11 -10.93
CA GLY A 101 1.07 17.59 -11.18
C GLY A 101 0.03 18.16 -10.22
N LYS A 102 -1.23 17.99 -10.57
CA LYS A 102 -2.40 18.43 -9.80
C LYS A 102 -3.24 17.22 -9.42
N LEU A 103 -3.62 17.12 -8.15
CA LEU A 103 -4.48 16.04 -7.65
C LEU A 103 -5.96 16.42 -7.83
N TYR A 104 -6.82 15.45 -8.14
CA TYR A 104 -8.28 15.68 -8.23
C TYR A 104 -8.88 16.00 -6.86
N SER A 105 -8.54 15.19 -5.86
CA SER A 105 -9.16 15.27 -4.53
C SER A 105 -8.18 14.97 -3.39
N GLY A 106 -6.98 14.46 -3.71
CA GLY A 106 -5.99 14.05 -2.73
C GLY A 106 -6.51 12.97 -1.76
N LEU A 107 -7.58 12.23 -2.10
CA LEU A 107 -8.23 11.25 -1.22
C LEU A 107 -7.79 9.80 -1.47
N PHE A 108 -7.23 9.53 -2.65
CA PHE A 108 -6.86 8.19 -3.08
C PHE A 108 -5.35 8.04 -3.07
N TYR A 109 -4.88 7.10 -2.23
CA TYR A 109 -3.47 6.78 -2.09
C TYR A 109 -3.28 5.28 -2.25
N GLN A 110 -2.15 4.91 -2.85
CA GLN A 110 -1.68 3.54 -2.89
C GLN A 110 -0.23 3.54 -2.40
N PHE A 111 0.07 2.73 -1.38
CA PHE A 111 1.39 2.67 -0.75
C PHE A 111 1.95 4.06 -0.36
N GLY A 112 1.06 4.94 0.14
CA GLY A 112 1.41 6.30 0.57
C GLY A 112 1.61 7.31 -0.56
N VAL A 113 1.35 6.97 -1.82
CA VAL A 113 1.47 7.87 -2.99
C VAL A 113 0.08 8.16 -3.56
N PRO A 114 -0.26 9.41 -3.92
CA PRO A 114 -1.51 9.69 -4.60
C PRO A 114 -1.65 8.91 -5.90
N CYS A 115 -2.81 8.32 -6.14
CA CYS A 115 -3.11 7.58 -7.37
C CYS A 115 -4.20 8.23 -8.24
N ASP A 116 -4.76 9.37 -7.81
CA ASP A 116 -5.82 10.09 -8.53
C ASP A 116 -5.37 11.52 -8.88
N TRP A 117 -4.87 11.67 -10.09
CA TRP A 117 -4.28 12.90 -10.62
C TRP A 117 -5.20 13.53 -11.66
N ALA A 118 -5.44 14.84 -11.53
CA ALA A 118 -6.12 15.65 -12.53
C ALA A 118 -5.20 15.95 -13.71
N GLU A 119 -3.95 16.30 -13.42
CA GLU A 119 -2.95 16.68 -14.41
C GLU A 119 -1.59 16.17 -13.98
N ILE A 120 -0.81 15.62 -14.90
CA ILE A 120 0.58 15.19 -14.70
C ILE A 120 1.43 15.80 -15.80
N ASP A 121 2.52 16.47 -15.42
CA ASP A 121 3.55 16.83 -16.39
C ASP A 121 4.32 15.55 -16.75
N THR A 122 4.15 15.08 -17.99
CA THR A 122 4.81 13.85 -18.44
C THR A 122 6.31 14.01 -18.68
N ALA A 123 6.80 15.23 -18.90
CA ALA A 123 8.23 15.53 -19.01
C ALA A 123 8.90 15.64 -17.65
N ASP A 124 8.14 15.95 -16.60
CA ASP A 124 8.62 16.09 -15.22
C ASP A 124 7.61 15.48 -14.21
N PRO A 125 7.44 14.14 -14.22
CA PRO A 125 6.38 13.50 -13.46
C PRO A 125 6.64 13.53 -11.94
N PRO A 126 5.60 13.58 -11.10
CA PRO A 126 5.73 13.58 -9.64
C PRO A 126 6.57 12.41 -9.11
N LEU A 127 7.73 12.72 -8.53
CA LEU A 127 8.62 11.75 -7.89
C LEU A 127 8.43 11.77 -6.37
N TYR A 128 8.32 10.59 -5.77
CA TYR A 128 8.15 10.42 -4.33
C TYR A 128 9.35 9.72 -3.69
N GLU A 129 9.59 9.99 -2.41
CA GLU A 129 10.56 9.24 -1.59
C GLU A 129 10.23 7.74 -1.63
N THR A 130 11.19 6.82 -1.49
CA THR A 130 10.92 5.36 -1.44
C THR A 130 10.07 4.97 -0.22
N GLU A 131 9.43 3.78 -0.24
CA GLU A 131 8.78 3.25 0.98
C GLU A 131 9.80 3.14 2.12
N GLY A 132 11.01 2.67 1.85
CA GLY A 132 12.08 2.62 2.85
C GLY A 132 12.45 3.97 3.44
N ALA A 133 12.56 5.02 2.62
CA ALA A 133 12.83 6.38 3.09
C ALA A 133 11.70 6.90 3.99
N TYR A 134 10.45 6.60 3.61
CA TYR A 134 9.29 6.91 4.44
C TYR A 134 9.35 6.19 5.79
N LEU A 135 9.55 4.86 5.78
CA LEU A 135 9.61 4.07 7.00
C LEU A 135 10.74 4.55 7.92
N LYS A 136 11.91 4.87 7.35
CA LYS A 136 13.03 5.45 8.10
C LYS A 136 12.65 6.78 8.75
N ARG A 137 12.03 7.69 7.98
CA ARG A 137 11.66 9.03 8.44
C ARG A 137 10.64 9.00 9.58
N HIS A 138 9.84 7.95 9.67
CA HIS A 138 8.84 7.76 10.72
C HIS A 138 9.25 6.76 11.81
N GLY A 139 10.50 6.26 11.80
CA GLY A 139 10.98 5.31 12.81
C GLY A 139 10.29 3.94 12.79
N LEU A 140 9.87 3.48 11.60
CA LEU A 140 9.08 2.26 11.40
C LEU A 140 9.87 1.07 10.85
N LEU A 141 11.18 1.24 10.65
CA LEU A 141 12.06 0.15 10.27
C LEU A 141 12.38 -0.71 11.49
N THR A 142 12.47 -2.03 11.29
CA THR A 142 13.06 -2.89 12.32
C THR A 142 14.56 -2.63 12.41
N GLU A 143 15.19 -2.98 13.53
CA GLU A 143 16.66 -2.87 13.67
C GLU A 143 17.41 -3.61 12.55
N GLU A 144 16.88 -4.74 12.11
CA GLU A 144 17.44 -5.53 11.01
C GLU A 144 17.34 -4.77 9.68
N GLU A 145 16.17 -4.19 9.37
CA GLU A 145 15.98 -3.37 8.18
C GLU A 145 16.91 -2.15 8.20
N GLU A 146 17.11 -1.51 9.34
CA GLU A 146 18.05 -0.39 9.49
C GLU A 146 19.51 -0.82 9.23
N LYS A 147 19.93 -1.94 9.82
CA LYS A 147 21.28 -2.53 9.62
C LYS A 147 21.51 -2.84 8.15
N LEU A 148 20.53 -3.48 7.49
CA LEU A 148 20.57 -3.76 6.06
C LEU A 148 20.61 -2.47 5.25
N MET A 149 19.83 -1.44 5.62
CA MET A 149 19.77 -0.20 4.86
C MET A 149 21.09 0.58 4.90
N LYS A 150 21.79 0.57 6.05
CA LYS A 150 23.13 1.18 6.17
C LYS A 150 24.15 0.46 5.28
N ARG A 151 24.01 -0.86 5.11
CA ARG A 151 24.84 -1.65 4.20
C ARG A 151 24.51 -1.37 2.74
N SER A 152 23.22 -1.26 2.40
CA SER A 152 22.74 -1.05 1.03
C SER A 152 22.78 0.40 0.57
N GLN A 153 22.81 1.41 1.45
CA GLN A 153 23.03 2.82 1.05
C GLN A 153 24.39 3.03 0.35
N LYS A 154 25.33 2.09 0.48
CA LYS A 154 26.55 2.03 -0.34
C LYS A 154 26.27 1.65 -1.81
N VAL A 155 25.07 1.18 -2.13
CA VAL A 155 24.60 0.75 -3.45
C VAL A 155 23.29 1.51 -3.77
N LYS A 156 23.38 2.57 -4.57
CA LYS A 156 22.29 3.53 -4.88
C LYS A 156 20.93 2.83 -5.11
N PHE A 157 19.94 3.13 -4.27
CA PHE A 157 18.55 2.71 -4.46
C PHE A 157 17.94 3.38 -5.70
N ARG A 158 17.48 2.59 -6.69
CA ARG A 158 16.72 3.09 -7.84
C ARG A 158 15.26 3.32 -7.46
N GLN A 159 14.88 4.59 -7.29
CA GLN A 159 13.49 5.08 -7.20
C GLN A 159 12.78 4.99 -8.57
N TYR A 160 12.29 3.84 -9.03
CA TYR A 160 11.63 3.82 -10.36
C TYR A 160 10.35 2.98 -10.53
N ASP A 161 10.00 2.05 -9.63
CA ASP A 161 8.92 1.09 -9.95
C ASP A 161 7.49 1.61 -9.71
N SER A 162 7.28 2.63 -8.86
CA SER A 162 5.92 3.09 -8.55
C SER A 162 5.33 4.02 -9.63
N ILE A 163 6.14 4.86 -10.27
CA ILE A 163 5.64 5.92 -11.16
C ILE A 163 5.35 5.40 -12.56
N ILE A 164 6.14 4.45 -13.09
CA ILE A 164 5.83 3.82 -14.39
C ILE A 164 4.48 3.09 -14.35
N ASN A 165 4.14 2.47 -13.23
CA ASN A 165 2.85 1.81 -13.05
C ASN A 165 1.70 2.83 -12.91
N ILE A 166 1.93 3.96 -12.24
CA ILE A 166 0.99 5.09 -12.17
C ILE A 166 0.75 5.68 -13.57
N LEU A 167 1.81 5.98 -14.33
CA LEU A 167 1.74 6.51 -15.69
C LEU A 167 1.00 5.55 -16.65
N LYS A 168 1.15 4.23 -16.47
CA LYS A 168 0.38 3.22 -17.21
C LYS A 168 -1.11 3.21 -16.83
N SER A 169 -1.46 3.49 -15.57
CA SER A 169 -2.85 3.55 -15.10
C SER A 169 -3.60 4.85 -15.42
N VAL A 170 -2.89 5.94 -15.69
CA VAL A 170 -3.46 7.24 -16.08
C VAL A 170 -3.93 7.25 -17.55
N LYS A 171 -3.47 6.29 -18.37
CA LYS A 171 -4.12 5.97 -19.66
C LYS A 171 -5.50 5.31 -19.42
N ARG A 172 -6.45 6.03 -18.85
CA ARG A 172 -7.88 5.70 -19.04
C ARG A 172 -8.28 6.20 -20.43
N PRO A 173 -9.05 5.43 -21.22
CA PRO A 173 -9.59 5.92 -22.47
C PRO A 173 -10.41 7.17 -22.17
N SER A 174 -10.10 8.25 -22.88
CA SER A 174 -10.99 9.40 -23.00
C SER A 174 -12.38 8.86 -23.33
N TYR A 175 -13.35 9.05 -22.44
CA TYR A 175 -14.74 8.91 -22.81
C TYR A 175 -15.02 9.99 -23.85
N GLN A 176 -15.12 9.58 -25.12
CA GLN A 176 -15.82 10.31 -26.16
C GLN A 176 -17.33 10.11 -25.96
#